data_AF-A0A515A364-F1
#
_entry.id   AF-A0A515A364-F1
#
_cell.length_a   1.000
_cell.length_b   1.000
_cell.length_c   1.000
_cell.angle_alpha   90.00
_cell.angle_beta   90.00
_cell.angle_gamma   90.00
#
_symmetry.space_group_name_H-M   'P 1'
#
loop_
_entity.id
_entity.type
_entity.pdbx_description
1 polymer ?
#
loop_
_entity_poly.entity_id
_entity_poly.type
_entity_poly.pdbx_seq_one_letter_code
_entity_poly.pdbx_strand_id
1 'polypeptide(L)'
;MNVTEYIASGILESYVMGAVSDQERREVECLSSIYPDIRHELDQLSEALENYALLHSVEPPASVKDKLLQQLDFEKPIEKETIIRPMPVDMTAGETTTGLAFRATWVVAASMGLLLLLFSLFLLSQLRTNQKTLAATRTANETLQSEMRQLRDNQNQASQALALLRQPGLRTLELRGNEKAPQGTMLVLWNTRTHQVAVDVRSLPSLPSDKQYQLWSMVNGKPVDAGVFEATNGTAVIQRLNRSVSRADAFAVTVENRGGSPTPTLSTLLALATVNS
;
A
#
# COMPACT_ATOMS: atom_id res chain seq x y z
N MET A 1 20.87 -29.00 -7.72
CA MET A 1 19.45 -28.61 -7.81
C MET A 1 19.32 -27.23 -7.18
N ASN A 2 18.73 -26.26 -7.89
CA ASN A 2 18.42 -24.95 -7.31
C ASN A 2 16.95 -24.99 -6.83
N VAL A 3 16.75 -25.06 -5.51
CA VAL A 3 15.41 -25.21 -4.90
C VAL A 3 14.52 -24.01 -5.22
N THR A 4 15.08 -22.80 -5.22
CA THR A 4 14.34 -21.56 -5.51
C THR A 4 13.85 -21.52 -6.96
N GLU A 5 14.67 -21.97 -7.90
CA GLU A 5 14.29 -22.05 -9.32
C GLU A 5 13.22 -23.12 -9.56
N TYR A 6 13.30 -24.24 -8.85
CA TYR A 6 12.30 -25.31 -8.92
C TYR A 6 10.95 -24.86 -8.36
N ILE A 7 10.93 -24.15 -7.22
CA ILE A 7 9.70 -23.55 -6.67
C ILE A 7 9.11 -22.53 -7.65
N ALA A 8 9.94 -21.68 -8.25
CA ALA A 8 9.51 -20.67 -9.22
C ALA A 8 9.07 -21.23 -10.59
N SER A 9 9.25 -22.53 -10.85
CA SER A 9 8.96 -23.15 -12.15
C SER A 9 7.46 -23.35 -12.43
N GLY A 10 6.60 -23.29 -11.41
CA GLY A 10 5.15 -23.53 -11.54
C GLY A 10 4.74 -25.00 -11.44
N ILE A 11 5.70 -25.91 -11.20
CA ILE A 11 5.44 -27.37 -11.15
C ILE A 11 4.66 -27.78 -9.90
N LEU A 12 4.85 -27.09 -8.77
CA LEU A 12 4.19 -27.40 -7.50
C LEU A 12 2.71 -27.04 -7.54
N GLU A 13 2.36 -25.91 -8.16
CA GLU A 13 1.00 -25.46 -8.40
C GLU A 13 0.28 -26.42 -9.34
N SER A 14 0.96 -26.82 -10.43
CA SER A 14 0.44 -27.81 -11.38
C SER A 14 0.20 -29.17 -10.69
N TYR A 15 1.09 -29.56 -9.79
CA TYR A 15 0.97 -30.80 -9.01
C TYR A 15 -0.25 -30.77 -8.09
N VAL A 16 -0.42 -29.70 -7.32
CA VAL A 16 -1.55 -29.54 -6.39
C VAL A 16 -2.89 -29.47 -7.13
N MET A 17 -2.93 -28.90 -8.33
CA MET A 17 -4.11 -28.92 -9.20
C MET A 17 -4.35 -30.27 -9.90
N GLY A 18 -3.44 -31.25 -9.77
CA GLY A 18 -3.53 -32.55 -10.43
C GLY A 18 -3.26 -32.52 -11.94
N ALA A 19 -2.63 -31.45 -12.46
CA ALA A 19 -2.38 -31.22 -13.88
C ALA A 19 -1.01 -31.73 -14.38
N VAL A 20 -0.24 -32.40 -13.53
CA VAL A 20 1.09 -32.96 -13.85
C VAL A 20 1.02 -34.37 -14.42
N SER A 21 2.03 -34.75 -15.20
CA SER A 21 2.24 -36.13 -15.64
C SER A 21 2.67 -37.05 -14.49
N ASP A 22 2.54 -38.36 -14.68
CA ASP A 22 2.97 -39.35 -13.67
C ASP A 22 4.48 -39.33 -13.41
N GLN A 23 5.28 -38.88 -14.38
CA GLN A 23 6.72 -38.72 -14.23
C GLN A 23 7.03 -37.54 -13.30
N GLU A 24 6.44 -36.38 -13.56
CA GLU A 24 6.59 -35.17 -12.75
C GLU A 24 6.02 -35.38 -11.33
N ARG A 25 4.93 -36.12 -11.19
CA ARG A 25 4.39 -36.48 -9.87
C ARG A 25 5.42 -37.19 -9.00
N ARG A 26 6.09 -38.22 -9.53
CA ARG A 26 7.13 -38.96 -8.81
C ARG A 26 8.35 -38.09 -8.50
N GLU A 27 8.69 -37.18 -9.39
CA GLU A 27 9.77 -36.21 -9.18
C GLU A 27 9.44 -35.27 -8.01
N VAL A 28 8.25 -34.67 -8.00
CA VAL A 28 7.79 -33.80 -6.91
C VAL A 28 7.73 -34.54 -5.58
N GLU A 29 7.19 -35.76 -5.56
CA GLU A 29 7.15 -36.60 -4.34
C GLU A 29 8.55 -36.91 -3.81
N CYS A 30 9.46 -37.35 -4.68
CA CYS A 30 10.86 -37.62 -4.32
C CYS A 30 11.55 -36.37 -3.78
N LEU A 31 11.46 -35.25 -4.48
CA LEU A 31 12.10 -33.99 -4.09
C LEU A 31 11.50 -33.43 -2.80
N SER A 32 10.20 -33.57 -2.56
CA SER A 32 9.54 -33.17 -1.31
C SER A 32 10.01 -33.98 -0.10
N SER A 33 10.46 -35.23 -0.30
CA SER A 33 11.02 -36.06 0.77
C SER A 33 12.46 -35.69 1.14
N ILE A 34 13.20 -35.08 0.20
CA ILE A 34 14.61 -34.72 0.35
C ILE A 34 14.78 -33.26 0.78
N TYR A 35 13.94 -32.35 0.26
CA TYR A 35 14.05 -30.91 0.47
C TYR A 35 12.84 -30.38 1.27
N PRO A 36 13.02 -29.98 2.54
CA PRO A 36 11.93 -29.51 3.39
C PRO A 36 11.30 -28.20 2.90
N ASP A 37 12.05 -27.36 2.17
CA ASP A 37 11.50 -26.12 1.60
C ASP A 37 10.45 -26.41 0.51
N ILE A 38 10.70 -27.42 -0.34
CA ILE A 38 9.73 -27.86 -1.35
C ILE A 38 8.47 -28.43 -0.68
N ARG A 39 8.67 -29.20 0.40
CA ARG A 39 7.55 -29.72 1.19
C ARG A 39 6.72 -28.60 1.80
N HIS A 40 7.38 -27.58 2.35
CA HIS A 40 6.71 -26.44 2.96
C HIS A 40 5.83 -25.68 1.95
N GLU A 41 6.36 -25.39 0.76
CA GLU A 41 5.60 -24.73 -0.31
C GLU A 41 4.41 -25.59 -0.79
N LEU A 42 4.59 -26.92 -0.91
CA LEU A 42 3.49 -27.83 -1.25
C LEU A 42 2.38 -27.84 -0.21
N ASP A 43 2.72 -27.82 1.08
CA ASP A 43 1.74 -27.80 2.16
C ASP A 43 0.96 -26.45 2.15
N GLN A 44 1.64 -25.32 1.90
CA GLN A 44 0.99 -24.01 1.75
C GLN A 44 0.02 -23.95 0.56
N LEU A 45 0.44 -24.47 -0.60
CA LEU A 45 -0.41 -24.53 -1.79
C LEU A 45 -1.62 -25.44 -1.59
N SER A 46 -1.43 -26.56 -0.89
CA SER A 46 -2.51 -27.50 -0.55
C SER A 46 -3.54 -26.85 0.39
N GLU A 47 -3.08 -26.13 1.42
CA GLU A 47 -3.94 -25.39 2.34
C GLU A 47 -4.73 -24.28 1.61
N ALA A 48 -4.09 -23.57 0.68
CA ALA A 48 -4.77 -22.56 -0.13
C ALA A 48 -5.88 -23.16 -1.00
N LEU A 49 -5.62 -24.31 -1.63
CA LEU A 49 -6.62 -25.03 -2.43
C LEU A 49 -7.74 -25.60 -1.56
N GLU A 50 -7.42 -26.14 -0.38
CA GLU A 50 -8.40 -26.65 0.58
C GLU A 50 -9.35 -25.53 1.02
N ASN A 51 -8.82 -24.37 1.40
CA ASN A 51 -9.64 -23.21 1.77
C ASN A 51 -10.56 -22.75 0.63
N TYR A 52 -10.07 -22.76 -0.61
CA TYR A 52 -10.88 -22.47 -1.79
C TYR A 52 -12.00 -23.51 -1.99
N ALA A 53 -11.67 -24.80 -1.87
CA ALA A 53 -12.63 -25.90 -2.02
C ALA A 53 -13.71 -25.86 -0.93
N LEU A 54 -13.35 -25.55 0.31
CA LEU A 54 -14.29 -25.41 1.42
C LEU A 54 -15.25 -24.23 1.22
N LEU A 55 -14.73 -23.09 0.74
CA LEU A 55 -15.54 -21.91 0.44
C LEU A 55 -16.60 -22.18 -0.65
N HIS A 56 -16.26 -23.05 -1.60
CA HIS A 56 -17.13 -23.44 -2.72
C HIS A 56 -17.75 -24.84 -2.55
N SER A 57 -17.83 -25.34 -1.32
CA SER A 57 -18.35 -26.67 -1.04
C SER A 57 -19.85 -26.79 -1.36
N VAL A 58 -20.23 -27.93 -1.94
CA VAL A 58 -21.63 -28.30 -2.21
C VAL A 58 -21.99 -29.47 -1.31
N GLU A 59 -23.12 -29.37 -0.62
CA GLU A 59 -23.56 -30.42 0.30
C GLU A 59 -23.83 -31.74 -0.45
N PRO A 60 -23.13 -32.83 -0.12
CA PRO A 60 -23.32 -34.10 -0.79
C PRO A 60 -24.68 -34.72 -0.41
N PRO A 61 -25.31 -35.52 -1.29
CA PRO A 61 -26.54 -36.22 -0.96
C PRO A 61 -26.37 -37.13 0.26
N ALA A 62 -27.34 -37.15 1.18
CA ALA A 62 -27.28 -37.91 2.43
C ALA A 62 -26.94 -39.40 2.25
N SER A 63 -27.39 -40.01 1.13
CA SER A 63 -27.11 -41.41 0.79
C SER A 63 -25.63 -41.76 0.58
N VAL A 64 -24.76 -40.77 0.36
CA VAL A 64 -23.32 -40.99 0.16
C VAL A 64 -22.66 -41.45 1.45
N LYS A 65 -23.05 -40.89 2.59
CA LYS A 65 -22.50 -41.26 3.90
C LYS A 65 -22.78 -42.73 4.23
N ASP A 66 -24.01 -43.17 4.02
CA ASP A 66 -24.42 -44.55 4.34
C ASP A 66 -23.71 -45.56 3.43
N LYS A 67 -23.56 -45.24 2.13
CA LYS A 67 -22.79 -46.07 1.19
C LYS A 67 -21.33 -46.20 1.58
N LEU A 68 -20.69 -45.11 2.02
CA LEU A 68 -19.30 -45.12 2.48
C LEU A 68 -19.14 -45.93 3.77
N LEU A 69 -20.02 -45.74 4.74
CA LEU A 69 -19.98 -46.48 6.00
C LEU A 69 -20.21 -47.99 5.81
N GLN A 70 -20.96 -48.40 4.79
CA GLN A 70 -21.16 -49.81 4.46
C GLN A 70 -19.96 -50.43 3.72
N GLN A 71 -19.16 -49.63 3.02
CA GLN A 71 -17.94 -50.08 2.34
C GLN A 71 -16.70 -50.10 3.25
N LEU A 72 -16.75 -49.37 4.37
CA LEU A 72 -15.71 -49.39 5.38
C LEU A 72 -15.90 -50.60 6.29
N ASP A 73 -15.01 -51.59 6.17
CA ASP A 73 -15.02 -52.76 7.03
C ASP A 73 -14.38 -52.38 8.38
N PHE A 74 -15.21 -51.93 9.32
CA PHE A 74 -14.78 -51.76 10.70
C PHE A 74 -14.69 -53.14 11.33
N GLU A 75 -13.48 -53.72 11.37
CA GLU A 75 -13.21 -54.93 12.14
C GLU A 75 -13.83 -54.80 13.53
N LYS A 76 -14.73 -55.74 13.86
CA LYS A 76 -15.33 -55.80 15.20
C LYS A 76 -14.20 -55.84 16.23
N PRO A 77 -14.29 -55.07 17.33
CA PRO A 77 -13.35 -55.21 18.43
C PRO A 77 -13.29 -56.69 18.82
N ILE A 78 -12.09 -57.25 18.83
CA ILE A 78 -11.84 -58.59 19.35
C ILE A 78 -12.36 -58.60 20.78
N GLU A 79 -13.51 -59.23 21.01
CA GLU A 79 -13.98 -59.59 22.35
C GLU A 79 -12.91 -60.51 22.95
N LYS A 80 -12.03 -59.94 23.77
CA LYS A 80 -11.16 -60.74 24.63
C LYS A 80 -12.06 -61.48 25.62
N GLU A 81 -12.14 -62.79 25.45
CA GLU A 81 -12.75 -63.71 26.40
C GLU A 81 -12.32 -63.35 27.83
N THR A 82 -13.31 -62.99 28.64
CA THR A 82 -13.13 -62.72 30.06
C THR A 82 -12.90 -64.06 30.76
N ILE A 83 -11.65 -64.35 31.12
CA ILE A 83 -11.32 -65.49 31.97
C ILE A 83 -11.81 -65.17 33.39
N ILE A 84 -12.93 -65.77 33.78
CA ILE A 84 -13.43 -65.71 35.16
C ILE A 84 -12.56 -66.65 36.03
N ARG A 85 -11.81 -66.08 36.97
CA ARG A 85 -11.22 -66.82 38.09
C ARG A 85 -11.93 -66.40 39.38
N PRO A 86 -12.65 -67.30 40.08
CA PRO A 86 -13.15 -67.00 41.40
C PRO A 86 -11.99 -67.08 42.41
N MET A 87 -11.80 -66.04 43.20
CA MET A 87 -11.02 -66.10 44.44
C MET A 87 -11.85 -65.54 45.61
N PRO A 88 -11.60 -66.07 46.82
CA PRO A 88 -12.55 -66.09 47.91
C PRO A 88 -12.72 -64.72 48.57
N VAL A 89 -13.92 -64.54 49.13
CA VAL A 89 -14.33 -63.37 49.88
C VAL A 89 -13.83 -63.51 51.32
N ASP A 90 -12.75 -62.81 51.66
CA ASP A 90 -12.46 -62.47 53.05
C ASP A 90 -13.03 -61.08 53.34
N MET A 91 -14.12 -61.08 54.11
CA MET A 91 -14.63 -59.89 54.78
C MET A 91 -13.69 -59.53 55.93
N THR A 92 -12.86 -58.51 55.75
CA THR A 92 -12.29 -57.76 56.88
C THR A 92 -12.74 -56.32 56.82
N ALA A 93 -13.46 -55.95 57.87
CA ALA A 93 -14.00 -54.63 58.15
C ALA A 93 -12.91 -53.55 58.20
N GLY A 94 -13.28 -52.36 57.73
CA GLY A 94 -12.78 -51.08 58.22
C GLY A 94 -11.38 -50.68 57.75
N GLU A 95 -11.32 -49.76 56.80
CA GLU A 95 -10.66 -48.46 57.01
C GLU A 95 -11.00 -47.49 55.87
N THR A 96 -11.72 -46.43 56.23
CA THR A 96 -11.98 -45.24 55.42
C THR A 96 -10.68 -44.51 55.11
N THR A 97 -10.17 -44.63 53.88
CA THR A 97 -9.12 -43.74 53.35
C THR A 97 -9.72 -42.64 52.47
N THR A 98 -10.43 -41.69 53.09
CA THR A 98 -10.90 -40.43 52.50
C THR A 98 -9.77 -39.40 52.33
N GLY A 99 -8.63 -39.80 51.74
CA GLY A 99 -7.44 -38.94 51.59
C GLY A 99 -6.82 -38.87 50.19
N LEU A 100 -7.09 -39.85 49.31
CA LEU A 100 -6.44 -39.95 47.99
C LEU A 100 -7.34 -39.58 46.81
N ALA A 101 -8.66 -39.81 46.89
CA ALA A 101 -9.60 -39.44 45.83
C ALA A 101 -9.76 -37.92 45.69
N PHE A 102 -9.64 -37.16 46.79
CA PHE A 102 -9.68 -35.70 46.73
C PHE A 102 -8.45 -35.18 45.97
N ARG A 103 -7.23 -35.64 46.28
CA ARG A 103 -5.99 -35.19 45.63
C ARG A 103 -5.93 -35.47 44.12
N ALA A 104 -6.42 -36.63 43.66
CA ALA A 104 -6.45 -36.95 42.22
C ALA A 104 -7.44 -36.08 41.43
N THR A 105 -8.59 -35.72 42.02
CA THR A 105 -9.59 -34.86 41.38
C THR A 105 -9.08 -33.42 41.19
N TRP A 106 -8.31 -32.91 42.15
CA TRP A 106 -7.66 -31.59 42.03
C TRP A 106 -6.56 -31.56 40.96
N VAL A 107 -5.83 -32.67 40.73
CA VAL A 107 -4.82 -32.76 39.67
C VAL A 107 -5.47 -32.74 38.28
N VAL A 108 -6.56 -33.49 38.09
CA VAL A 108 -7.30 -33.49 36.81
C VAL A 108 -7.93 -32.12 36.53
N ALA A 109 -8.57 -31.49 37.54
CA ALA A 109 -9.13 -30.15 37.41
C ALA A 109 -8.04 -29.09 37.12
N ALA A 110 -6.88 -29.17 37.78
CA ALA A 110 -5.75 -28.28 37.52
C ALA A 110 -5.18 -28.44 36.10
N SER A 111 -5.10 -29.67 35.58
CA SER A 111 -4.62 -29.93 34.21
C SER A 111 -5.57 -29.38 33.14
N MET A 112 -6.88 -29.53 33.34
CA MET A 112 -7.91 -28.97 32.45
C MET A 112 -7.92 -27.44 32.51
N GLY A 113 -7.77 -26.87 33.71
CA GLY A 113 -7.64 -25.42 33.91
C GLY A 113 -6.38 -24.86 33.23
N LEU A 114 -5.25 -25.56 33.32
CA LEU A 114 -4.02 -25.17 32.63
C LEU A 114 -4.19 -25.23 31.10
N LEU A 115 -4.83 -26.28 30.57
CA LEU A 115 -5.07 -26.44 29.14
C LEU A 115 -5.99 -25.33 28.61
N LEU A 116 -7.07 -24.99 29.34
CA LEU A 116 -7.94 -23.87 29.01
C LEU A 116 -7.22 -22.52 29.09
N LEU A 117 -6.32 -22.35 30.08
CA LEU A 117 -5.48 -21.15 30.18
C LEU A 117 -4.54 -21.02 29.00
N LEU A 118 -3.83 -22.09 28.64
CA LEU A 118 -2.91 -22.10 27.49
C LEU A 118 -3.67 -21.86 26.18
N PHE A 119 -4.84 -22.47 26.01
CA PHE A 119 -5.70 -22.25 24.85
C PHE A 119 -6.23 -20.82 24.78
N SER A 120 -6.64 -20.25 25.92
CA SER A 120 -7.05 -18.85 26.02
C SER A 120 -5.90 -17.90 25.66
N LEU A 121 -4.70 -18.16 26.18
CA LEU A 121 -3.49 -17.40 25.82
C LEU A 121 -3.16 -17.52 24.33
N PHE A 122 -3.33 -18.70 23.74
CA PHE A 122 -3.16 -18.92 22.30
C PHE A 122 -4.17 -18.11 21.47
N LEU A 123 -5.47 -18.15 21.82
CA LEU A 123 -6.50 -17.36 21.14
C LEU A 123 -6.25 -15.86 21.26
N LEU A 124 -5.85 -15.37 22.45
CA LEU A 124 -5.49 -13.98 22.67
C LEU A 124 -4.27 -13.58 21.84
N SER A 125 -3.27 -14.46 21.71
CA SER A 125 -2.11 -14.25 20.84
C SER A 125 -2.53 -14.14 19.38
N GLN A 126 -3.36 -15.07 18.88
CA GLN A 126 -3.88 -15.04 17.51
C GLN A 126 -4.71 -13.79 17.21
N LEU A 127 -5.60 -13.39 18.12
CA LEU A 127 -6.38 -12.16 17.97
C LEU A 127 -5.48 -10.91 17.89
N ARG A 128 -4.45 -10.84 18.75
CA ARG A 128 -3.47 -9.76 18.71
C ARG A 128 -2.68 -9.74 17.41
N THR A 129 -2.27 -10.91 16.89
CA THR A 129 -1.56 -11.02 15.61
C THR A 129 -2.45 -10.59 14.45
N ASN A 130 -3.70 -11.05 14.40
CA ASN A 130 -4.67 -10.67 13.38
C ASN A 130 -4.99 -9.16 13.40
N GLN A 131 -5.07 -8.56 14.58
CA GLN A 131 -5.23 -7.10 14.69
C GLN A 131 -4.00 -6.35 14.14
N LYS A 132 -2.78 -6.86 14.40
CA LYS A 132 -1.54 -6.28 13.87
C LYS A 132 -1.44 -6.40 12.36
N THR A 133 -1.74 -7.57 11.79
CA THR A 133 -1.71 -7.79 10.33
C THR A 133 -2.75 -6.93 9.62
N LEU A 134 -3.95 -6.81 10.18
CA LEU A 134 -5.00 -5.94 9.66
C LEU A 134 -4.58 -4.46 9.70
N ALA A 135 -4.00 -4.01 10.82
CA ALA A 135 -3.50 -2.65 10.95
C ALA A 135 -2.37 -2.37 9.93
N ALA A 136 -1.39 -3.27 9.82
CA ALA A 136 -0.30 -3.14 8.85
C ALA A 136 -0.81 -3.11 7.40
N THR A 137 -1.80 -3.94 7.06
CA THR A 137 -2.40 -3.98 5.72
C THR A 137 -3.19 -2.70 5.42
N ARG A 138 -3.89 -2.13 6.40
CA ARG A 138 -4.57 -0.83 6.25
C ARG A 138 -3.56 0.28 6.00
N THR A 139 -2.50 0.34 6.80
CA THR A 139 -1.44 1.34 6.63
C THR A 139 -0.75 1.18 5.28
N ALA A 140 -0.45 -0.04 4.83
CA ALA A 140 0.13 -0.29 3.51
C ALA A 140 -0.79 0.21 2.37
N ASN A 141 -2.10 -0.06 2.46
CA ASN A 141 -3.08 0.45 1.50
C ASN A 141 -3.19 1.98 1.52
N GLU A 142 -3.18 2.61 2.71
CA GLU A 142 -3.20 4.07 2.84
C GLU A 142 -1.96 4.71 2.21
N THR A 143 -0.78 4.16 2.47
CA THR A 143 0.48 4.60 1.85
C THR A 143 0.43 4.44 0.33
N LEU A 144 0.01 3.28 -0.16
CA LEU A 144 -0.10 3.02 -1.60
C LEU A 144 -1.11 3.96 -2.27
N GLN A 145 -2.23 4.24 -1.62
CA GLN A 145 -3.21 5.22 -2.11
C GLN A 145 -2.63 6.65 -2.13
N SER A 146 -1.85 7.02 -1.11
CA SER A 146 -1.16 8.31 -1.05
C SER A 146 -0.14 8.45 -2.19
N GLU A 147 0.69 7.43 -2.41
CA GLU A 147 1.64 7.40 -3.52
C GLU A 147 0.94 7.49 -4.89
N MET A 148 -0.14 6.73 -5.07
CA MET A 148 -0.93 6.79 -6.31
C MET A 148 -1.55 8.17 -6.54
N ARG A 149 -2.00 8.85 -5.49
CA ARG A 149 -2.48 10.24 -5.59
C ARG A 149 -1.34 11.17 -5.99
N GLN A 150 -0.20 11.08 -5.32
CA GLN A 150 0.97 11.91 -5.62
C GLN A 150 1.46 11.70 -7.08
N LEU A 151 1.52 10.47 -7.56
CA LEU A 151 1.91 10.16 -8.94
C LEU A 151 0.91 10.73 -9.95
N ARG A 152 -0.39 10.59 -9.69
CA ARG A 152 -1.44 11.17 -10.53
C ARG A 152 -1.37 12.70 -10.54
N ASP A 153 -1.14 13.32 -9.40
CA ASP A 153 -1.00 14.78 -9.29
C ASP A 153 0.23 15.27 -10.06
N ASN A 154 1.36 14.60 -9.93
CA ASN A 154 2.57 14.90 -10.70
C ASN A 154 2.34 14.72 -12.21
N GLN A 155 1.64 13.65 -12.63
CA GLN A 155 1.30 13.42 -14.03
C GLN A 155 0.33 14.49 -14.57
N ASN A 156 -0.67 14.88 -13.77
CA ASN A 156 -1.62 15.93 -14.11
C ASN A 156 -0.91 17.28 -14.24
N GLN A 157 0.02 17.60 -13.34
CA GLN A 157 0.84 18.82 -13.44
C GLN A 157 1.71 18.82 -14.70
N ALA A 158 2.42 17.71 -14.99
CA ALA A 158 3.28 17.60 -16.17
C ALA A 158 2.49 17.70 -17.48
N SER A 159 1.34 17.01 -17.58
CA SER A 159 0.46 17.06 -18.76
C SER A 159 -0.13 18.46 -18.96
N GLN A 160 -0.52 19.13 -17.88
CA GLN A 160 -0.98 20.52 -17.93
C GLN A 160 0.09 21.52 -18.37
N ALA A 161 1.34 21.33 -17.92
CA ALA A 161 2.49 22.11 -18.35
C ALA A 161 2.77 21.90 -19.85
N LEU A 162 2.83 20.65 -20.30
CA LEU A 162 3.00 20.31 -21.72
C LEU A 162 1.86 20.86 -22.59
N ALA A 163 0.61 20.79 -22.10
CA ALA A 163 -0.54 21.32 -22.81
C ALA A 163 -0.41 22.83 -23.04
N LEU A 164 0.05 23.58 -22.03
CA LEU A 164 0.32 25.02 -22.17
C LEU A 164 1.41 25.28 -23.21
N LEU A 165 2.53 24.56 -23.13
CA LEU A 165 3.68 24.72 -24.04
C LEU A 165 3.34 24.42 -25.51
N ARG A 166 2.36 23.54 -25.75
CA ARG A 166 1.91 23.16 -27.09
C ARG A 166 0.85 24.10 -27.69
N GLN A 167 0.34 25.06 -26.92
CA GLN A 167 -0.69 25.97 -27.44
C GLN A 167 -0.13 26.88 -28.55
N PRO A 168 -0.85 27.04 -29.66
CA PRO A 168 -0.46 28.00 -30.69
C PRO A 168 -0.59 29.43 -30.15
N GLY A 169 0.37 30.30 -30.50
CA GLY A 169 0.40 31.69 -30.03
C GLY A 169 1.12 31.90 -28.69
N LEU A 170 1.71 30.85 -28.11
CA LEU A 170 2.57 31.00 -26.95
C LEU A 170 3.84 31.79 -27.30
N ARG A 171 4.15 32.78 -26.47
CA ARG A 171 5.38 33.55 -26.44
C ARG A 171 6.08 33.29 -25.12
N THR A 172 7.36 32.97 -25.18
CA THR A 172 8.21 32.77 -24.00
C THR A 172 9.17 33.93 -23.91
N LEU A 173 9.18 34.61 -22.76
CA LEU A 173 10.09 35.72 -22.48
C LEU A 173 10.97 35.36 -21.29
N GLU A 174 12.28 35.47 -21.46
CA GLU A 174 13.22 35.31 -20.35
C GLU A 174 13.35 36.64 -19.61
N LEU A 175 13.06 36.62 -18.30
CA LEU A 175 13.26 37.75 -17.40
C LEU A 175 14.47 37.47 -16.54
N ARG A 176 15.48 38.32 -16.67
CA ARG A 176 16.70 38.30 -15.86
C ARG A 176 16.62 39.37 -14.79
N GLY A 177 17.04 39.01 -13.58
CA GLY A 177 17.07 39.92 -12.45
C GLY A 177 18.16 40.98 -12.60
N ASN A 178 17.94 42.11 -11.96
CA ASN A 178 18.86 43.25 -11.88
C ASN A 178 19.84 43.08 -10.70
N GLU A 179 20.52 44.17 -10.31
CA GLU A 179 21.47 44.18 -9.18
C GLU A 179 20.88 43.70 -7.85
N LYS A 180 19.56 43.80 -7.65
CA LYS A 180 18.88 43.30 -6.43
C LYS A 180 18.61 41.81 -6.46
N ALA A 181 18.64 41.19 -7.64
CA ALA A 181 18.47 39.76 -7.84
C ALA A 181 19.40 39.27 -8.98
N PRO A 182 20.73 39.33 -8.82
CA PRO A 182 21.66 39.08 -9.92
C PRO A 182 21.64 37.64 -10.45
N GLN A 183 21.21 36.69 -9.61
CA GLN A 183 20.98 35.29 -9.98
C GLN A 183 19.50 35.00 -10.30
N GLY A 184 18.69 36.05 -10.39
CA GLY A 184 17.27 35.97 -10.67
C GLY A 184 17.03 35.59 -12.14
N THR A 185 16.35 34.48 -12.39
CA THR A 185 15.99 34.07 -13.75
C THR A 185 14.62 33.39 -13.72
N MET A 186 13.74 33.80 -14.62
CA MET A 186 12.43 33.17 -14.81
C MET A 186 11.97 33.31 -16.26
N LEU A 187 11.02 32.49 -16.66
CA LEU A 187 10.34 32.61 -17.94
C LEU A 187 8.90 33.08 -17.72
N VAL A 188 8.46 34.02 -18.54
CA VAL A 188 7.06 34.39 -18.69
C VAL A 188 6.51 33.72 -19.94
N LEU A 189 5.47 32.93 -19.75
CA LEU A 189 4.77 32.15 -20.76
C LEU A 189 3.45 32.87 -21.05
N TRP A 190 3.39 33.64 -22.12
CA TRP A 190 2.21 34.44 -22.47
C TRP A 190 1.60 33.94 -23.78
N ASN A 191 0.34 33.52 -23.74
CA ASN A 191 -0.40 33.15 -24.94
C ASN A 191 -1.16 34.36 -25.49
N THR A 192 -0.78 34.82 -26.67
CA THR A 192 -1.37 36.01 -27.32
C THR A 192 -2.79 35.78 -27.84
N ARG A 193 -3.24 34.53 -27.96
CA ARG A 193 -4.59 34.17 -28.43
C ARG A 193 -5.57 33.97 -27.28
N THR A 194 -5.16 33.23 -26.24
CA THR A 194 -6.01 32.94 -25.08
C THR A 194 -5.87 33.98 -23.97
N HIS A 195 -4.91 34.90 -24.11
CA HIS A 195 -4.52 35.91 -23.12
C HIS A 195 -4.07 35.34 -21.77
N GLN A 196 -3.80 34.04 -21.70
CA GLN A 196 -3.31 33.38 -20.51
C GLN A 196 -1.84 33.71 -20.29
N VAL A 197 -1.47 33.96 -19.03
CA VAL A 197 -0.08 34.15 -18.61
C VAL A 197 0.28 33.16 -17.52
N ALA A 198 1.47 32.60 -17.63
CA ALA A 198 2.06 31.71 -16.64
C ALA A 198 3.53 32.07 -16.45
N VAL A 199 4.09 31.64 -15.33
CA VAL A 199 5.49 31.87 -14.98
C VAL A 199 6.18 30.56 -14.66
N ASP A 200 7.43 30.43 -15.09
CA ASP A 200 8.33 29.35 -14.74
C ASP A 200 9.54 29.95 -14.04
N VAL A 201 9.55 29.85 -12.71
CA VAL A 201 10.57 30.44 -11.85
C VAL A 201 11.75 29.49 -11.77
N ARG A 202 12.91 29.89 -12.30
CA ARG A 202 14.14 29.08 -12.23
C ARG A 202 14.94 29.37 -10.97
N SER A 203 15.14 30.65 -10.70
CA SER A 203 15.87 31.14 -9.54
C SER A 203 15.35 32.51 -9.17
N LEU A 204 14.84 32.69 -7.95
CA LEU A 204 14.50 33.98 -7.37
C LEU A 204 14.83 33.94 -5.88
N PRO A 205 15.16 35.09 -5.26
CA PRO A 205 15.37 35.16 -3.81
C PRO A 205 14.19 34.61 -3.01
N SER A 206 14.44 33.98 -1.87
CA SER A 206 13.35 33.66 -0.94
C SER A 206 12.80 34.94 -0.32
N LEU A 207 11.48 35.10 -0.32
CA LEU A 207 10.82 36.25 0.30
C LEU A 207 10.32 35.93 1.73
N PRO A 208 10.24 36.94 2.62
CA PRO A 208 9.51 36.84 3.88
C PRO A 208 8.02 36.50 3.69
N SER A 209 7.36 35.95 4.71
CA SER A 209 5.98 35.47 4.62
C SER A 209 4.93 36.55 4.32
N ASP A 210 5.24 37.82 4.60
CA ASP A 210 4.39 38.98 4.34
C ASP A 210 4.59 39.58 2.93
N LYS A 211 5.52 39.02 2.14
CA LYS A 211 5.85 39.48 0.79
C LYS A 211 5.50 38.45 -0.26
N GLN A 212 5.34 38.91 -1.50
CA GLN A 212 5.00 38.07 -2.65
C GLN A 212 5.52 38.71 -3.95
N TYR A 213 5.77 37.89 -4.96
CA TYR A 213 6.10 38.42 -6.29
C TYR A 213 4.84 38.81 -7.05
N GLN A 214 4.94 39.90 -7.81
CA GLN A 214 3.89 40.31 -8.74
C GLN A 214 4.46 40.54 -10.13
N LEU A 215 3.77 39.98 -11.13
CA LEU A 215 4.04 40.19 -12.54
C LEU A 215 3.20 41.37 -13.04
N TRP A 216 3.84 42.23 -13.83
CA TRP A 216 3.22 43.36 -14.48
C TRP A 216 3.35 43.22 -15.99
N SER A 217 2.27 43.46 -16.71
CA SER A 217 2.30 43.69 -18.16
C SER A 217 2.33 45.19 -18.42
N MET A 218 3.23 45.64 -19.28
CA MET A 218 3.34 47.04 -19.66
C MET A 218 2.51 47.26 -20.92
N VAL A 219 1.53 48.16 -20.86
CA VAL A 219 0.67 48.51 -22.00
C VAL A 219 0.74 50.01 -22.22
N ASN A 220 1.30 50.44 -23.35
CA ASN A 220 1.58 51.83 -23.66
C ASN A 220 2.32 52.55 -22.51
N GLY A 221 3.32 51.87 -21.93
CA GLY A 221 4.11 52.37 -20.81
C GLY A 221 3.42 52.36 -19.44
N LYS A 222 2.17 51.90 -19.35
CA LYS A 222 1.45 51.78 -18.06
C LYS A 222 1.50 50.34 -17.55
N PRO A 223 1.83 50.12 -16.26
CA PRO A 223 1.80 48.78 -15.66
C PRO A 223 0.35 48.33 -15.42
N VAL A 224 0.05 47.10 -15.81
CA VAL A 224 -1.23 46.41 -15.59
C VAL A 224 -0.95 45.09 -14.88
N ASP A 225 -1.69 44.83 -13.80
CA ASP A 225 -1.56 43.61 -12.99
C ASP A 225 -1.72 42.34 -13.86
N ALA A 226 -0.64 41.57 -13.96
CA ALA A 226 -0.61 40.28 -14.64
C ALA A 226 -0.68 39.10 -13.66
N GLY A 227 -0.79 39.37 -12.35
CA GLY A 227 -1.00 38.38 -11.30
C GLY A 227 0.19 38.22 -10.36
N VAL A 228 -0.08 37.58 -9.22
CA VAL A 228 0.90 37.29 -8.17
C VAL A 228 1.36 35.83 -8.23
N PHE A 229 2.59 35.57 -7.82
CA PHE A 229 3.18 34.23 -7.80
C PHE A 229 4.20 34.07 -6.67
N GLU A 230 4.57 32.82 -6.39
CA GLU A 230 5.56 32.48 -5.37
C GLU A 230 6.82 31.89 -6.01
N ALA A 231 7.98 32.08 -5.39
CA ALA A 231 9.16 31.32 -5.78
C ALA A 231 9.04 29.88 -5.26
N THR A 232 9.07 28.90 -6.16
CA THR A 232 9.10 27.49 -5.79
C THR A 232 10.54 27.01 -5.76
N ASN A 233 11.12 26.84 -4.57
CA ASN A 233 12.49 26.34 -4.45
C ASN A 233 12.56 24.86 -4.85
N GLY A 234 13.31 24.56 -5.92
CA GLY A 234 13.73 23.19 -6.26
C GLY A 234 12.76 22.38 -7.12
N THR A 235 11.60 22.91 -7.49
CA THR A 235 10.68 22.25 -8.44
C THR A 235 10.24 23.26 -9.49
N ALA A 236 10.69 23.08 -10.74
CA ALA A 236 10.31 23.93 -11.86
C ALA A 236 8.83 23.69 -12.22
N VAL A 237 7.94 24.32 -11.45
CA VAL A 237 6.49 24.25 -11.65
C VAL A 237 6.04 25.50 -12.39
N ILE A 238 5.45 25.31 -13.56
CA ILE A 238 4.79 26.38 -14.29
C ILE A 238 3.54 26.79 -13.51
N GLN A 239 3.53 28.03 -13.00
CA GLN A 239 2.40 28.60 -12.27
C GLN A 239 1.55 29.44 -13.22
N ARG A 240 0.29 29.04 -13.44
CA ARG A 240 -0.67 29.87 -14.19
C ARG A 240 -1.16 31.00 -13.29
N LEU A 241 -1.18 32.22 -13.83
CA LEU A 241 -1.71 33.37 -13.10
C LEU A 241 -3.20 33.53 -13.40
N ASN A 242 -3.93 34.12 -12.46
CA ASN A 242 -5.37 34.32 -12.54
C ASN A 242 -5.78 35.61 -13.28
N ARG A 243 -4.85 36.25 -13.98
CA ARG A 243 -5.09 37.46 -14.79
C ARG A 243 -4.98 37.15 -16.27
N SER A 244 -5.74 37.90 -17.06
CA SER A 244 -5.72 37.84 -18.51
C SER A 244 -4.97 39.04 -19.06
N VAL A 245 -3.95 38.80 -19.89
CA VAL A 245 -3.14 39.84 -20.51
C VAL A 245 -3.42 39.83 -22.01
N SER A 246 -4.21 40.81 -22.48
CA SER A 246 -4.59 40.91 -23.90
C SER A 246 -3.48 41.51 -24.77
N ARG A 247 -2.72 42.43 -24.20
CA ARG A 247 -1.59 43.09 -24.86
C ARG A 247 -0.50 43.31 -23.81
N ALA A 248 0.74 43.18 -24.24
CA ALA A 248 1.92 43.57 -23.47
C ALA A 248 3.00 44.03 -24.43
N ASP A 249 3.59 45.20 -24.15
CA ASP A 249 4.79 45.69 -24.81
C ASP A 249 6.05 45.24 -24.03
N ALA A 250 5.92 44.97 -22.72
CA ALA A 250 6.96 44.42 -21.86
C ALA A 250 6.34 43.70 -20.65
N PHE A 251 7.13 42.90 -19.94
CA PHE A 251 6.79 42.32 -18.65
C PHE A 251 7.81 42.73 -17.58
N ALA A 252 7.33 43.01 -16.38
CA ALA A 252 8.16 43.40 -15.23
C ALA A 252 7.79 42.62 -13.98
N VAL A 253 8.74 42.45 -13.06
CA VAL A 253 8.52 41.75 -11.78
C VAL A 253 8.93 42.64 -10.62
N THR A 254 8.06 42.75 -9.62
CA THR A 254 8.31 43.46 -8.37
C THR A 254 8.08 42.55 -7.17
N VAL A 255 8.62 42.94 -6.01
CA VAL A 255 8.26 42.37 -4.72
C VAL A 255 7.23 43.27 -4.06
N GLU A 256 6.07 42.71 -3.74
CA GLU A 256 4.93 43.43 -3.16
C GLU A 256 4.51 42.81 -1.83
N ASN A 257 3.56 43.44 -1.14
CA ASN A 257 2.93 42.82 0.02
C ASN A 257 2.10 41.60 -0.43
N ARG A 258 1.90 40.64 0.48
CA ARG A 258 1.08 39.47 0.21
C ARG A 258 -0.32 39.87 -0.29
N GLY A 259 -0.73 39.30 -1.42
CA GLY A 259 -1.97 39.68 -2.12
C GLY A 259 -1.76 40.69 -3.27
N GLY A 260 -0.55 41.22 -3.44
CA GLY A 260 -0.18 42.15 -4.49
C GLY A 260 -0.51 43.61 -4.17
N SER A 261 -0.16 44.49 -5.11
CA SER A 261 -0.38 45.92 -5.07
C SER A 261 -1.22 46.37 -6.28
N PRO A 262 -1.98 47.48 -6.18
CA PRO A 262 -2.70 48.05 -7.32
C PRO A 262 -1.77 48.73 -8.34
N THR A 263 -0.60 49.18 -7.89
CA THR A 263 0.45 49.82 -8.69
C THR A 263 1.82 49.26 -8.29
N PRO A 264 2.78 49.13 -9.21
CA PRO A 264 4.08 48.55 -8.90
C PRO A 264 4.89 49.44 -7.96
N THR A 265 5.51 48.82 -6.96
CA THR A 265 6.50 49.47 -6.11
C THR A 265 7.84 49.54 -6.87
N LEU A 266 8.13 50.68 -7.51
CA LEU A 266 9.31 50.81 -8.38
C LEU A 266 10.65 50.53 -7.65
N SER A 267 10.72 50.80 -6.34
CA SER A 267 11.90 50.51 -5.53
C SER A 267 12.12 49.00 -5.32
N THR A 268 11.17 48.13 -5.65
CA THR A 268 11.28 46.68 -5.54
C THR A 268 11.29 45.98 -6.92
N LEU A 269 11.45 46.74 -8.00
CA LEU A 269 11.63 46.18 -9.34
C LEU A 269 12.86 45.26 -9.38
N LEU A 270 12.65 44.03 -9.85
CA LEU A 270 13.69 43.01 -9.95
C LEU A 270 14.06 42.70 -11.39
N ALA A 271 13.09 42.64 -12.30
CA ALA A 271 13.33 42.27 -13.69
C ALA A 271 12.38 43.01 -14.63
N LEU A 272 12.84 43.22 -15.87
CA LEU A 272 12.06 43.80 -16.97
C LEU A 272 12.53 43.16 -18.28
N ALA A 273 11.58 42.74 -19.12
CA ALA A 273 11.86 42.24 -20.46
C ALA A 273 10.84 42.78 -21.47
N THR A 274 11.29 43.22 -22.63
CA THR A 274 10.42 43.71 -23.71
C THR A 274 9.88 42.55 -24.54
N VAL A 275 8.64 42.68 -25.01
CA VAL A 275 8.07 41.76 -25.99
C VAL A 275 8.63 42.17 -27.36
N ASN A 276 9.68 41.49 -27.81
CA ASN A 276 10.20 41.68 -29.16
C ASN A 276 9.14 41.20 -30.16
N SER A 277 8.84 42.06 -31.14
CA SER A 277 7.85 41.83 -32.20
C SER A 277 8.21 40.64 -33.09
#